data_AF-A0A7S4I3L4-F1
#
_entry.id   AF-A0A7S4I3L4-F1
#
_cell.length_a   1.000
_cell.length_b   1.000
_cell.length_c   1.000
_cell.angle_alpha   90.00
_cell.angle_beta   90.00
_cell.angle_gamma   90.00
#
_symmetry.space_group_name_H-M   'P 1'
#
loop_
_entity.id
_entity.type
_entity.pdbx_description
1 polymer ?
#
loop_
_entity_poly.entity_id
_entity_poly.type
_entity_poly.pdbx_seq_one_letter_code
_entity_poly.pdbx_strand_id
1 'polypeptide(L)'
;RKLMKALEDLSVQYDHTVRNASGTIIQFEYGGDSLDPANMETDNKPMDFDRVLSQAISTCPPTADTLLSPSEFSELIEVKLKSPTVSHCSKNFMKTLREFLEEKLQFLNHQEESMQ
;
A
#
# COMPACT_ATOMS: atom_id res chain seq x y z
N ARG A 1 -14.02 31.65 4.10
CA ARG A 1 -12.86 32.56 4.35
C ARG A 1 -12.24 32.44 5.74
N LYS A 2 -13.02 32.19 6.81
CA LYS A 2 -12.48 32.01 8.18
C LYS A 2 -11.49 30.82 8.29
N LEU A 3 -11.81 29.68 7.66
CA LEU A 3 -10.96 28.49 7.69
C LEU A 3 -9.58 28.70 7.03
N MET A 4 -9.55 29.30 5.84
CA MET A 4 -8.29 29.63 5.15
C MET A 4 -7.33 30.45 6.02
N LYS A 5 -7.84 31.47 6.72
CA LYS A 5 -7.02 32.31 7.61
C LYS A 5 -6.50 31.58 8.85
N ALA A 6 -7.16 30.51 9.26
CA ALA A 6 -6.72 29.68 10.37
C ALA A 6 -5.77 28.55 9.95
N LEU A 7 -5.65 28.26 8.64
CA LEU A 7 -4.82 27.18 8.12
C LEU A 7 -3.61 27.66 7.32
N GLU A 8 -3.50 28.96 7.04
CA GLU A 8 -2.41 29.52 6.24
C GLU A 8 -1.04 29.46 6.92
N ASP A 9 -1.00 29.27 8.24
CA ASP A 9 0.21 29.18 9.05
C ASP A 9 0.60 27.74 9.44
N LEU A 10 -0.19 26.74 9.06
CA LEU A 10 0.13 25.34 9.31
C LEU A 10 1.14 24.82 8.27
N SER A 11 2.17 24.14 8.76
CA SER A 11 3.19 23.50 7.94
C SER A 11 3.63 22.16 8.52
N VAL A 12 3.99 21.23 7.64
CA VAL A 12 4.61 19.96 8.01
C VAL A 12 6.11 20.20 8.21
N GLN A 13 6.62 19.78 9.35
CA GLN A 13 8.04 19.91 9.71
C GLN A 13 8.79 18.61 9.37
N TYR A 14 10.13 18.68 9.37
CA TYR A 14 11.01 17.55 9.02
C TYR A 14 10.86 16.33 9.95
N ASP A 15 10.29 16.51 11.14
CA ASP A 15 9.98 15.45 12.09
C ASP A 15 8.59 14.82 11.87
N HIS A 16 7.95 15.10 10.72
CA HIS A 16 6.60 14.68 10.34
C HIS A 16 5.46 15.24 11.20
N THR A 17 5.76 16.20 12.10
CA THR A 17 4.75 16.91 12.88
C THR A 17 4.16 18.09 12.11
N VAL A 18 2.89 18.40 12.34
CA VAL A 18 2.23 19.60 11.81
C VAL A 18 2.25 20.67 12.88
N ARG A 19 2.87 21.82 12.58
CA ARG A 19 3.02 22.94 13.52
C ARG A 19 2.46 24.24 12.94
N ASN A 20 1.98 25.10 13.83
CA ASN A 20 1.66 26.48 13.48
C ASN A 20 2.92 27.38 13.49
N ALA A 21 2.78 28.64 13.09
CA ALA A 21 3.89 29.60 13.08
C ALA A 21 4.52 29.86 14.46
N SER A 22 3.77 29.66 15.55
CA SER A 22 4.25 29.78 16.93
C SER A 22 5.03 28.56 17.44
N GLY A 23 5.12 27.49 16.63
CA GLY A 23 5.80 26.24 16.98
C GLY A 23 4.94 25.26 17.80
N THR A 24 3.66 25.56 18.01
CA THR A 24 2.72 24.64 18.68
C THR A 24 2.39 23.48 17.74
N ILE A 25 2.51 22.25 18.27
CA ILE A 25 2.17 21.02 17.55
C ILE A 25 0.64 20.89 17.50
N ILE A 26 0.09 20.78 16.29
CA ILE A 26 -1.33 20.53 16.04
C ILE A 26 -1.58 19.04 15.78
N GLN A 27 -0.67 18.37 15.05
CA GLN A 27 -0.68 16.93 14.83
C GLN A 27 0.73 16.37 14.99
N PHE A 28 0.85 15.24 15.69
CA PHE A 28 2.14 14.54 15.83
C PHE A 28 2.58 13.85 14.53
N GLU A 29 1.62 13.43 13.72
CA GLU A 29 1.85 12.80 12.44
C GLU A 29 0.80 13.33 11.47
N TYR A 30 1.23 13.79 10.29
CA TYR A 30 0.33 14.30 9.27
C TYR A 30 -0.64 13.21 8.82
N GLY A 31 -1.95 13.45 8.97
CA GLY A 31 -2.97 12.48 8.55
C GLY A 31 -3.02 11.17 9.36
N GLY A 32 -2.10 10.96 10.31
CA GLY A 32 -1.94 9.72 11.07
C GLY A 32 -1.24 8.58 10.32
N ASP A 33 -0.86 8.81 9.06
CA ASP A 33 -0.13 7.85 8.22
C ASP A 33 1.03 8.49 7.43
N SER A 34 1.24 9.80 7.59
CA SER A 34 2.26 10.59 6.88
C SER A 34 2.13 10.55 5.35
N LEU A 35 0.96 10.23 4.81
CA LEU A 35 0.74 10.14 3.37
C LEU A 35 0.16 11.44 2.81
N ASP A 36 0.61 11.83 1.61
CA ASP A 36 0.15 13.03 0.91
C ASP A 36 -1.10 12.72 0.06
N PRO A 37 -2.26 13.34 0.33
CA PRO A 37 -3.48 13.18 -0.46
C PRO A 37 -3.31 13.49 -1.95
N ALA A 38 -2.40 14.41 -2.32
CA ALA A 38 -2.16 14.76 -3.72
C ALA A 38 -1.42 13.65 -4.49
N ASN A 39 -0.68 12.81 -3.78
CA ASN A 39 0.09 11.70 -4.33
C ASN A 39 -0.61 10.34 -4.17
N MET A 40 -1.87 10.32 -3.72
CA MET A 40 -2.66 9.09 -3.66
C MET A 40 -3.08 8.67 -5.07
N GLU A 41 -2.85 7.42 -5.44
CA GLU A 41 -3.22 6.90 -6.76
C GLU A 41 -4.73 6.66 -6.91
N THR A 42 -5.45 6.46 -5.80
CA THR A 42 -6.89 6.18 -5.80
C THR A 42 -7.53 6.80 -4.56
N ASP A 43 -8.86 6.90 -4.54
CA ASP A 43 -9.66 7.40 -3.42
C ASP A 43 -9.26 6.72 -2.09
N ASN A 44 -8.48 7.46 -1.29
CA ASN A 44 -7.96 7.06 0.03
C ASN A 44 -7.08 5.81 0.04
N LYS A 45 -6.43 5.45 -1.08
CA LYS A 45 -5.44 4.36 -1.13
C LYS A 45 -4.13 4.86 -1.73
N PRO A 46 -2.98 4.53 -1.11
CA PRO A 46 -1.68 4.95 -1.63
C PRO A 46 -1.34 4.30 -2.97
N MET A 47 -1.94 3.14 -3.28
CA MET A 47 -1.59 2.36 -4.45
C MET A 47 -2.79 1.58 -4.99
N ASP A 48 -2.91 1.53 -6.31
CA ASP A 48 -3.80 0.63 -7.03
C ASP A 48 -3.08 -0.70 -7.33
N PHE A 49 -3.43 -1.74 -6.56
CA PHE A 49 -2.79 -3.05 -6.67
C PHE A 49 -3.07 -3.75 -8.00
N ASP A 50 -4.26 -3.59 -8.59
CA ASP A 50 -4.61 -4.24 -9.86
C ASP A 50 -3.82 -3.63 -11.02
N ARG A 51 -3.67 -2.30 -11.01
CA ARG A 51 -2.86 -1.59 -12.00
C ARG A 51 -1.39 -1.98 -11.90
N VAL A 52 -0.83 -2.01 -10.69
CA VAL A 52 0.57 -2.39 -10.45
C VAL A 52 0.83 -3.84 -10.85
N LEU A 53 -0.10 -4.76 -10.54
CA LEU A 53 -0.01 -6.15 -10.95
C LEU A 53 -0.03 -6.28 -12.48
N SER A 54 -0.94 -5.59 -13.17
CA SER A 54 -1.02 -5.61 -14.63
C SER A 54 0.24 -5.06 -15.29
N GLN A 55 0.81 -3.99 -14.72
CA GLN A 55 2.09 -3.44 -15.16
C GLN A 55 3.23 -4.42 -14.94
N ALA A 56 3.29 -5.10 -13.78
CA ALA A 56 4.30 -6.10 -13.48
C ALA A 56 4.24 -7.28 -14.45
N ILE A 57 3.04 -7.81 -14.74
CA ILE A 57 2.82 -8.88 -15.72
C ILE A 57 3.25 -8.46 -17.13
N SER A 58 2.98 -7.20 -17.50
CA SER A 58 3.36 -6.69 -18.83
C SER A 58 4.86 -6.43 -18.99
N THR A 59 5.53 -6.06 -17.89
CA THR A 59 6.96 -5.74 -17.88
C THR A 59 7.82 -6.99 -17.75
N CYS A 60 7.32 -8.00 -17.03
CA CYS A 60 7.98 -9.28 -16.82
C CYS A 60 7.33 -10.33 -17.73
N PRO A 61 7.90 -10.63 -18.91
CA PRO A 61 7.40 -11.71 -19.75
C PRO A 61 7.44 -13.03 -18.97
N PRO A 62 6.48 -13.95 -19.19
CA PRO A 62 6.50 -15.25 -18.54
C PRO A 62 7.75 -16.01 -18.96
N THR A 63 8.75 -16.08 -18.08
CA THR A 63 9.87 -17.00 -18.26
C THR A 63 9.29 -18.40 -18.12
N ALA A 64 9.60 -19.31 -19.06
CA ALA A 64 8.97 -20.62 -19.22
C ALA A 64 9.16 -21.60 -18.04
N ASP A 65 9.71 -21.14 -16.92
CA ASP A 65 10.09 -21.97 -15.79
C ASP A 65 9.16 -21.69 -14.61
N THR A 66 8.46 -22.75 -14.18
CA THR A 66 7.67 -22.87 -12.94
C THR A 66 6.42 -22.00 -12.84
N LEU A 67 5.29 -22.58 -13.27
CA LEU A 67 3.98 -22.25 -12.69
C LEU A 67 4.04 -22.63 -11.20
N LEU A 68 3.95 -21.64 -10.32
CA LEU A 68 3.90 -21.87 -8.89
C LEU A 68 2.51 -22.40 -8.53
N SER A 69 2.48 -23.51 -7.78
CA SER A 69 1.23 -23.98 -7.18
C SER A 69 0.70 -22.96 -6.16
N PRO A 70 -0.62 -22.94 -5.87
CA PRO A 70 -1.20 -22.05 -4.87
C PRO A 70 -0.50 -22.15 -3.49
N SER A 71 -0.05 -23.35 -3.12
CA SER A 71 0.74 -23.59 -1.90
C SER A 71 2.09 -22.88 -1.92
N GLU A 72 2.86 -23.00 -3.00
CA GLU A 72 4.19 -22.38 -3.13
C GLU A 72 4.08 -20.84 -3.17
N PHE A 73 3.01 -20.32 -3.76
CA PHE A 73 2.74 -18.88 -3.78
C PHE A 73 2.54 -18.33 -2.37
N SER A 74 1.79 -19.05 -1.52
CA SER A 74 1.56 -18.64 -0.13
C SER A 74 2.86 -18.62 0.69
N GLU A 75 3.72 -19.63 0.49
CA GLU A 75 5.02 -19.72 1.16
C GLU A 75 5.95 -18.58 0.73
N LEU A 76 6.02 -18.30 -0.58
CA LEU A 76 6.85 -17.22 -1.11
C LEU A 76 6.37 -15.83 -0.62
N ILE A 77 5.05 -15.63 -0.53
CA ILE A 77 4.47 -14.40 0.03
C ILE A 77 4.91 -14.23 1.47
N GLU A 78 4.81 -15.27 2.30
CA GLU A 78 5.21 -15.19 3.69
C GLU A 78 6.70 -14.84 3.84
N VAL A 79 7.55 -15.44 3.01
CA VAL A 79 8.99 -15.15 3.00
C VAL A 79 9.24 -13.69 2.62
N LYS A 80 8.58 -13.18 1.57
CA LYS A 80 8.71 -11.78 1.14
C LYS A 80 8.11 -10.79 2.13
N LEU A 81 7.00 -11.13 2.79
CA LEU A 81 6.35 -10.31 3.83
C LEU A 81 7.12 -10.31 5.16
N LYS A 82 8.04 -11.24 5.40
CA LYS A 82 8.96 -11.22 6.55
C LYS A 82 10.26 -10.46 6.25
N SER A 83 10.49 -10.05 5.00
CA SER A 83 11.70 -9.33 4.61
C SER A 83 11.79 -7.95 5.28
N PRO A 84 13.01 -7.42 5.52
CA PRO A 84 13.20 -6.14 6.21
C PRO A 84 12.59 -4.95 5.45
N THR A 85 12.34 -5.07 4.15
CA THR A 85 11.77 -4.01 3.30
C THR A 85 10.36 -3.61 3.72
N VAL A 86 9.57 -4.54 4.26
CA VAL A 86 8.19 -4.27 4.70
C VAL A 86 8.08 -3.87 6.18
N SER A 87 9.20 -3.79 6.90
CA SER A 87 9.20 -3.40 8.32
C SER A 87 8.76 -1.95 8.56
N HIS A 88 8.93 -1.08 7.57
CA HIS A 88 8.54 0.32 7.60
C HIS A 88 7.14 0.58 7.02
N CYS A 89 6.44 -0.45 6.56
CA CYS A 89 5.09 -0.29 6.01
C CYS A 89 4.04 -0.13 7.11
N SER A 90 3.07 0.76 6.88
CA SER A 90 1.93 0.93 7.78
C SER A 90 1.17 -0.39 7.97
N LYS A 91 0.68 -0.63 9.19
CA LYS A 91 -0.12 -1.81 9.53
C LYS A 91 -1.37 -1.92 8.65
N ASN A 92 -1.95 -0.76 8.30
CA ASN A 92 -3.14 -0.70 7.45
C ASN A 92 -2.82 -1.18 6.03
N PHE A 93 -1.72 -0.69 5.45
CA PHE A 93 -1.25 -1.14 4.14
C PHE A 93 -0.99 -2.65 4.13
N MET A 94 -0.30 -3.17 5.14
CA MET A 94 -0.01 -4.60 5.27
C MET A 94 -1.28 -5.46 5.40
N LYS A 95 -2.34 -4.91 6.02
CA LYS A 95 -3.64 -5.60 6.09
C LYS A 95 -4.31 -5.63 4.73
N THR A 96 -4.42 -4.49 4.06
CA THR A 96 -5.05 -4.38 2.73
C THR A 96 -4.31 -5.21 1.67
N LEU A 97 -2.98 -5.24 1.74
CA LEU A 97 -2.18 -6.08 0.84
C LEU A 97 -2.46 -7.57 1.05
N ARG A 98 -2.61 -8.03 2.31
CA ARG A 98 -2.97 -9.43 2.60
C ARG A 98 -4.36 -9.76 2.07
N GLU A 99 -5.35 -8.90 2.32
CA GLU A 99 -6.71 -9.07 1.82
C GLU A 99 -6.72 -9.19 0.27
N PHE A 100 -5.94 -8.35 -0.42
CA PHE A 100 -5.80 -8.41 -1.89
C PHE A 100 -5.14 -9.72 -2.36
N LEU A 101 -4.08 -10.17 -1.69
CA LEU A 101 -3.39 -11.41 -2.06
C LEU A 101 -4.26 -12.65 -1.81
N GLU A 102 -5.03 -12.66 -0.71
CA GLU A 102 -6.00 -13.71 -0.39
C GLU A 102 -7.12 -13.78 -1.45
N GLU A 103 -7.63 -12.62 -1.89
CA GLU A 103 -8.62 -12.55 -2.97
C GLU A 103 -8.08 -13.14 -4.29
N LYS A 104 -6.84 -12.80 -4.67
CA LYS A 104 -6.22 -13.36 -5.88
C LYS A 104 -5.93 -14.86 -5.75
N LEU A 105 -5.57 -15.34 -4.56
CA LEU A 105 -5.42 -16.77 -4.28
C LEU A 105 -6.74 -17.54 -4.45
N GLN A 106 -7.84 -17.00 -3.94
CA GLN A 106 -9.18 -17.59 -4.15
C GLN A 106 -9.55 -17.64 -5.62
N PHE A 107 -9.23 -16.59 -6.38
CA PHE A 107 -9.47 -16.56 -7.82
C PHE A 107 -8.67 -17.64 -8.57
N LEU A 108 -7.39 -17.84 -8.21
CA LEU A 108 -6.56 -18.89 -8.81
C LEU A 108 -7.10 -20.30 -8.51
N ASN A 109 -7.49 -20.57 -7.27
CA ASN A 109 -8.08 -21.87 -6.90
C ASN A 109 -9.38 -22.14 -7.68
N HIS A 110 -10.23 -21.12 -7.87
CA HIS A 110 -11.46 -21.27 -8.64
C HIS A 110 -11.22 -21.50 -10.15
N GLN A 111 -10.15 -20.92 -10.69
CA GLN A 111 -9.72 -21.15 -12.08
C GLN A 111 -9.20 -22.58 -12.28
N GLU A 112 -8.48 -23.14 -11.30
CA GLU A 112 -8.01 -24.53 -11.35
C GLU A 112 -9.17 -25.53 -11.25
N GLU A 113 -10.18 -25.26 -10.41
CA GLU A 113 -11.38 -26.11 -10.26
C GLU A 113 -12.30 -26.10 -11.48
N SER A 114 -12.35 -25.01 -12.24
CA SER A 114 -13.20 -24.87 -13.44
C SER A 114 -12.55 -25.44 -14.72
N MET A 115 -11.27 -25.79 -14.65
CA MET A 115 -10.52 -26.43 -15.73
C MET A 115 -10.42 -27.97 -15.58
N GLN A 116 -10.90 -28.52 -14.46
CA GLN A 116 -11.15 -29.96 -14.24
C GLN A 116 -12.57 -30.35 -14.63
#